data_AF-A0A2E3GQ50-F1
#
_entry.id   AF-A0A2E3GQ50-F1
#
_cell.length_a   1.000
_cell.length_b   1.000
_cell.length_c   1.000
_cell.angle_alpha   90.00
_cell.angle_beta   90.00
_cell.angle_gamma   90.00
#
_symmetry.space_group_name_H-M   'P 1'
#
loop_
_entity.id
_entity.type
_entity.pdbx_description
1 polymer ?
#
loop_
_entity_poly.entity_id
_entity_poly.type
_entity_poly.pdbx_seq_one_letter_code
_entity_poly.pdbx_strand_id
1 'polypeptide(L)'
;MLLLMIHVYLSASMEPVIHRILEAVTRRKTTLENVNWWNSAAMYPFIFLGICHLASPTSTSRLILELLMLLVFVLSYAFMIRLINDRFDIDSDALGGKRNLYNTTSGAWLDFLIVCFALLVVFIWTPLSKNPYLTIIIASFAPIAGILYSHRLIRLKERGFWAALTDSVYVFVLPSAVLISIGSKSEFVLFGACMFLWIYGLPNMLYHHLADLDHDELSNTRTFGRSYPELSKKLIKVFSLIVSLSILLALGYGTLKFLDRPYVFCIVFGLLIWTEFSRDTRSKHSYLLWIHTKWFLARQVLLAFFLCYTWMEEAYVLFGAGIILFGQLFWWRLVSLYTNILMPTLRLIRKLYFLIRKGSSLGVNYSIYWLFRLFGVNLKTLNTSAMGYFRSRLKK
;
A
#
# COMPACT_ATOMS: atom_id res chain seq x y z
N MET A 1 -3.29 -13.05 23.80
CA MET A 1 -2.45 -11.85 23.56
C MET A 1 -2.22 -11.59 22.07
N LEU A 2 -1.67 -12.52 21.28
CA LEU A 2 -1.52 -12.36 19.82
C LEU A 2 -2.85 -12.09 19.09
N LEU A 3 -3.92 -12.84 19.40
CA LEU A 3 -5.26 -12.58 18.86
C LEU A 3 -5.85 -11.25 19.32
N LEU A 4 -5.47 -10.77 20.51
CA LEU A 4 -5.86 -9.45 21.01
C LEU A 4 -5.05 -8.35 20.30
N MET A 5 -3.78 -8.57 19.97
CA MET A 5 -2.94 -7.65 19.18
C MET A 5 -3.36 -7.63 17.72
N ILE A 6 -3.75 -8.78 17.14
CA ILE A 6 -4.35 -8.87 15.81
C ILE A 6 -5.74 -8.23 15.82
N HIS A 7 -6.55 -8.45 16.85
CA HIS A 7 -7.85 -7.79 16.98
C HIS A 7 -7.72 -6.30 17.26
N VAL A 8 -6.73 -5.83 18.02
CA VAL A 8 -6.43 -4.40 18.26
C VAL A 8 -5.76 -3.75 17.05
N TYR A 9 -4.94 -4.49 16.30
CA TYR A 9 -4.39 -4.03 15.03
C TYR A 9 -5.49 -3.98 13.98
N LEU A 10 -6.29 -5.02 13.81
CA LEU A 10 -7.44 -5.05 12.90
C LEU A 10 -8.57 -4.14 13.40
N SER A 11 -8.75 -3.86 14.69
CA SER A 11 -9.74 -2.87 15.13
C SER A 11 -9.17 -1.47 15.01
N ALA A 12 -7.93 -1.18 15.40
CA ALA A 12 -7.30 0.12 15.18
C ALA A 12 -6.95 0.43 13.71
N SER A 13 -6.85 -0.58 12.84
CA SER A 13 -6.63 -0.45 11.40
C SER A 13 -7.86 -0.76 10.55
N MET A 14 -8.89 -1.49 11.02
CA MET A 14 -10.12 -1.77 10.27
C MET A 14 -11.37 -1.09 10.85
N GLU A 15 -11.45 -0.77 12.14
CA GLU A 15 -12.60 -0.03 12.69
C GLU A 15 -12.53 1.45 12.29
N PRO A 16 -11.37 2.15 12.40
CA PRO A 16 -11.18 3.41 11.71
C PRO A 16 -11.17 3.26 10.20
N VAL A 17 -10.78 2.14 9.58
CA VAL A 17 -10.85 2.05 8.12
C VAL A 17 -12.26 1.85 7.64
N ILE A 18 -13.15 1.08 8.27
CA ILE A 18 -14.56 0.98 7.87
C ILE A 18 -15.30 2.28 8.17
N HIS A 19 -15.06 2.90 9.33
CA HIS A 19 -15.66 4.18 9.70
C HIS A 19 -15.08 5.36 8.88
N ARG A 20 -13.77 5.35 8.57
CA ARG A 20 -13.10 6.29 7.64
C ARG A 20 -13.33 5.93 6.16
N ILE A 21 -13.79 4.73 5.82
CA ILE A 21 -14.26 4.36 4.46
C ILE A 21 -15.64 4.97 4.26
N LEU A 22 -16.53 4.86 5.26
CA LEU A 22 -17.83 5.55 5.25
C LEU A 22 -17.64 7.08 5.27
N GLU A 23 -16.66 7.59 6.01
CA GLU A 23 -16.25 9.00 5.98
C GLU A 23 -15.47 9.39 4.70
N ALA A 24 -14.69 8.51 4.05
CA ALA A 24 -13.96 8.81 2.81
C ALA A 24 -14.88 8.78 1.58
N VAL A 25 -15.92 7.95 1.62
CA VAL A 25 -17.01 7.94 0.64
C VAL A 25 -17.85 9.21 0.75
N THR A 26 -17.90 9.85 1.93
CA THR A 26 -18.67 11.07 2.19
C THR A 26 -17.83 12.37 2.24
N ARG A 27 -16.52 12.31 2.53
CA ARG A 27 -15.54 13.42 2.56
C ARG A 27 -14.25 13.03 1.83
N ARG A 28 -14.06 13.60 0.65
CA ARG A 28 -13.23 13.09 -0.45
C ARG A 28 -11.68 13.22 -0.36
N LYS A 29 -11.03 13.61 0.75
CA LYS A 29 -9.64 14.11 0.63
C LYS A 29 -8.53 13.63 1.58
N THR A 30 -8.76 13.18 2.81
CA THR A 30 -7.66 13.16 3.81
C THR A 30 -7.27 11.80 4.40
N THR A 31 -8.05 10.73 4.23
CA THR A 31 -7.82 9.50 5.02
C THR A 31 -7.07 8.36 4.30
N LEU A 32 -6.98 8.38 2.97
CA LEU A 32 -6.31 7.33 2.19
C LEU A 32 -4.77 7.42 2.20
N GLU A 33 -4.22 8.60 2.49
CA GLU A 33 -2.76 8.82 2.43
C GLU A 33 -2.04 8.26 3.67
N ASN A 34 -2.65 8.37 4.86
CA ASN A 34 -2.07 7.93 6.13
C ASN A 34 -1.95 6.41 6.30
N VAL A 35 -2.75 5.62 5.57
CA VAL A 35 -2.68 4.14 5.64
C VAL A 35 -1.60 3.58 4.70
N ASN A 36 -1.15 4.34 3.71
CA ASN A 36 -0.34 3.80 2.61
C ASN A 36 1.17 3.76 2.88
N TRP A 37 1.71 4.67 3.70
CA TRP A 37 3.16 4.74 3.92
C TRP A 37 3.65 3.65 4.88
N TRP A 38 2.91 3.36 5.96
CA TRP A 38 3.28 2.30 6.91
C TRP A 38 3.23 0.91 6.28
N ASN A 39 2.21 0.65 5.45
CA ASN A 39 2.14 -0.58 4.64
C ASN A 39 3.37 -0.76 3.74
N SER A 40 3.98 0.35 3.31
CA SER A 40 5.20 0.30 2.50
C SER A 40 6.41 -0.09 3.36
N ALA A 41 6.55 0.51 4.54
CA ALA A 41 7.65 0.24 5.47
C ALA A 41 7.60 -1.18 6.05
N ALA A 42 6.42 -1.66 6.42
CA ALA A 42 6.20 -2.98 7.03
C ALA A 42 6.66 -4.14 6.15
N MET A 43 6.67 -3.97 4.83
CA MET A 43 7.01 -5.03 3.88
C MET A 43 8.51 -5.36 3.85
N TYR A 44 9.38 -4.37 4.07
CA TYR A 44 10.83 -4.56 3.85
C TYR A 44 11.47 -5.59 4.77
N PRO A 45 11.12 -5.66 6.06
CA PRO A 45 11.60 -6.75 6.92
C PRO A 45 11.23 -8.14 6.38
N PHE A 46 10.05 -8.33 5.76
CA PHE A 46 9.68 -9.62 5.17
C PHE A 46 10.53 -9.94 3.94
N ILE A 47 10.83 -8.94 3.11
CA ILE A 47 11.74 -9.09 1.96
C ILE A 47 13.13 -9.49 2.46
N PHE A 48 13.63 -8.81 3.49
CA PHE A 48 14.94 -9.10 4.08
C PHE A 48 15.02 -10.49 4.69
N LEU A 49 13.97 -10.92 5.41
CA LEU A 49 13.90 -12.27 5.95
C LEU A 49 13.92 -13.30 4.81
N GLY A 50 13.19 -13.04 3.72
CA GLY A 50 13.25 -13.84 2.51
C GLY A 50 14.68 -13.93 1.96
N ILE A 51 15.38 -12.80 1.81
CA ILE A 51 16.77 -12.77 1.35
C ILE A 51 17.69 -13.60 2.26
N CYS A 52 17.56 -13.45 3.59
CA CYS A 52 18.35 -14.21 4.55
C CYS A 52 18.14 -15.73 4.40
N HIS A 53 16.89 -16.16 4.24
CA HIS A 53 16.54 -17.55 4.03
C HIS A 53 17.08 -18.07 2.68
N LEU A 54 17.01 -17.29 1.62
CA LEU A 54 17.52 -17.69 0.32
C LEU A 54 19.06 -17.79 0.30
N ALA A 55 19.76 -16.91 1.03
CA ALA A 55 21.21 -16.97 1.16
C ALA A 55 21.69 -18.12 2.06
N SER A 56 20.82 -18.62 2.94
CA SER A 56 21.11 -19.70 3.87
C SER A 56 19.82 -20.43 4.23
N PRO A 57 19.36 -21.38 3.39
CA PRO A 57 18.10 -22.08 3.59
C PRO A 57 18.01 -22.70 4.99
N THR A 58 16.84 -22.56 5.61
CA THR A 58 16.53 -23.14 6.92
C THR A 58 15.36 -24.10 6.80
N SER A 59 15.08 -24.90 7.85
CA SER A 59 13.91 -25.76 7.84
C SER A 59 12.61 -24.94 7.75
N THR A 60 11.57 -25.51 7.14
CA THR A 60 10.24 -24.86 7.05
C THR A 60 9.71 -24.45 8.43
N SER A 61 9.92 -25.28 9.46
CA SER A 61 9.53 -24.98 10.84
C SER A 61 10.23 -23.73 11.39
N ARG A 62 11.52 -23.55 11.08
CA ARG A 62 12.28 -22.37 11.46
C ARG A 62 11.82 -21.14 10.71
N LEU A 63 11.54 -21.25 9.41
CA LEU A 63 10.99 -20.15 8.62
C LEU A 63 9.62 -19.68 9.16
N ILE A 64 8.74 -20.61 9.52
CA ILE A 64 7.44 -20.27 10.13
C ILE A 64 7.64 -19.51 11.44
N LEU A 65 8.55 -19.98 12.30
CA LEU A 65 8.88 -19.30 13.56
C LEU A 65 9.42 -17.88 13.29
N GLU A 66 10.37 -17.73 12.36
CA GLU A 66 10.94 -16.44 11.97
C GLU A 66 9.87 -15.47 11.42
N LEU A 67 8.91 -15.98 10.63
CA LEU A 67 7.79 -15.19 10.12
C LEU A 67 6.84 -14.74 11.24
N LEU A 68 6.52 -15.62 12.21
CA LEU A 68 5.69 -15.27 13.36
C LEU A 68 6.39 -14.23 14.26
N MET A 69 7.68 -14.42 14.51
CA MET A 69 8.50 -13.47 15.27
C MET A 69 8.59 -12.13 14.55
N LEU A 70 8.74 -12.13 13.22
CA LEU A 70 8.74 -10.91 12.43
C LEU A 70 7.40 -10.18 12.49
N LEU A 71 6.28 -10.89 12.41
CA LEU A 71 4.96 -10.30 12.56
C LEU A 71 4.80 -9.63 13.93
N VAL A 72 5.16 -10.34 15.01
CA VAL A 72 5.12 -9.78 16.38
C VAL A 72 6.06 -8.58 16.50
N PHE A 73 7.25 -8.63 15.92
CA PHE A 73 8.21 -7.54 15.91
C PHE A 73 7.65 -6.30 15.21
N VAL A 74 7.15 -6.42 13.97
CA VAL A 74 6.63 -5.29 13.19
C VAL A 74 5.40 -4.67 13.88
N LEU A 75 4.50 -5.48 14.42
CA LEU A 75 3.35 -4.99 15.17
C LEU A 75 3.78 -4.26 16.45
N SER A 76 4.65 -4.87 17.25
CA SER A 76 5.16 -4.26 18.48
C SER A 76 5.89 -2.94 18.19
N TYR A 77 6.69 -2.91 17.12
CA TYR A 77 7.37 -1.71 16.64
C TYR A 77 6.37 -0.60 16.30
N ALA A 78 5.36 -0.90 15.47
CA ALA A 78 4.35 0.06 15.05
C ALA A 78 3.56 0.63 16.23
N PHE A 79 3.11 -0.24 17.15
CA PHE A 79 2.38 0.17 18.35
C PHE A 79 3.26 0.99 19.28
N MET A 80 4.49 0.56 19.53
CA MET A 80 5.43 1.28 20.39
C MET A 80 5.65 2.71 19.89
N ILE A 81 6.04 2.88 18.62
CA ILE A 81 6.31 4.21 18.06
C ILE A 81 5.07 5.09 18.11
N ARG A 82 3.89 4.54 17.77
CA ARG A 82 2.63 5.28 17.86
C ARG A 82 2.33 5.74 19.28
N LEU A 83 2.46 4.86 20.27
CA LEU A 83 2.19 5.19 21.67
C LEU A 83 3.18 6.23 22.21
N ILE A 84 4.46 6.13 21.83
CA ILE A 84 5.47 7.15 22.16
C ILE A 84 5.08 8.51 21.58
N ASN A 85 4.64 8.56 20.32
CA ASN A 85 4.18 9.82 19.70
C ASN A 85 2.97 10.37 20.45
N ASP A 86 1.92 9.55 20.66
CA ASP A 86 0.72 9.95 21.37
C ASP A 86 1.05 10.47 22.79
N ARG A 87 2.02 9.86 23.49
CA ARG A 87 2.45 10.30 24.84
C ARG A 87 2.96 11.73 24.88
N PHE A 88 3.72 12.14 23.86
CA PHE A 88 4.38 13.46 23.82
C PHE A 88 3.59 14.51 23.05
N ASP A 89 2.64 14.09 22.21
CA ASP A 89 1.87 14.95 21.32
C ASP A 89 0.44 15.23 21.80
N ILE A 90 0.12 14.97 23.07
CA ILE A 90 -1.22 15.19 23.66
C ILE A 90 -1.79 16.57 23.30
N ASP A 91 -1.03 17.63 23.57
CA ASP A 91 -1.48 19.01 23.36
C ASP A 91 -1.56 19.36 21.86
N SER A 92 -0.55 18.96 21.07
CA SER A 92 -0.51 19.23 19.64
C SER A 92 -1.59 18.47 18.86
N ASP A 93 -1.88 17.24 19.26
CA ASP A 93 -2.96 16.44 18.69
C ASP A 93 -4.33 17.05 19.02
N ALA A 94 -4.52 17.54 20.25
CA ALA A 94 -5.75 18.24 20.64
C ALA A 94 -5.99 19.50 19.82
N LEU A 95 -4.94 20.33 19.61
CA LEU A 95 -5.02 21.52 18.75
C LEU A 95 -5.29 21.16 17.28
N GLY A 96 -4.71 20.07 16.79
CA GLY A 96 -4.93 19.56 15.44
C GLY A 96 -6.25 18.77 15.26
N GLY A 97 -7.08 18.64 16.30
CA GLY A 97 -8.31 17.86 16.26
C GLY A 97 -8.10 16.33 16.09
N LYS A 98 -6.88 15.84 16.31
CA LYS A 98 -6.53 14.42 16.21
C LYS A 98 -6.84 13.70 17.51
N ARG A 99 -7.46 12.52 17.42
CA ARG A 99 -7.70 11.66 18.59
C ARG A 99 -6.37 11.10 19.11
N ASN A 100 -6.07 11.39 20.36
CA ASN A 100 -4.91 10.87 21.08
C ASN A 100 -5.35 9.83 22.13
N LEU A 101 -4.66 8.69 22.22
CA LEU A 101 -5.05 7.61 23.13
C LEU A 101 -4.92 7.98 24.61
N TYR A 102 -4.01 8.89 24.97
CA TYR A 102 -3.83 9.35 26.35
C TYR A 102 -5.00 10.21 26.87
N ASN A 103 -5.85 10.73 25.98
CA ASN A 103 -7.04 11.47 26.37
C ASN A 103 -8.23 10.55 26.74
N THR A 104 -8.20 9.27 26.33
CA THR A 104 -9.33 8.35 26.52
C THR A 104 -9.00 7.14 27.38
N THR A 105 -7.72 6.92 27.70
CA THR A 105 -7.22 5.70 28.33
C THR A 105 -6.25 6.05 29.46
N SER A 106 -6.12 5.17 30.46
CA SER A 106 -5.16 5.34 31.55
C SER A 106 -3.73 5.50 31.02
N GLY A 107 -3.09 6.63 31.33
CA GLY A 107 -1.71 6.91 30.91
C GLY A 107 -0.70 5.91 31.45
N ALA A 108 -0.85 5.45 32.70
CA ALA A 108 0.04 4.44 33.29
C ALA A 108 -0.04 3.10 32.55
N TRP A 109 -1.23 2.71 32.07
CA TRP A 109 -1.41 1.51 31.27
C TRP A 109 -0.74 1.64 29.89
N LEU A 110 -0.88 2.80 29.24
CA LEU A 110 -0.22 3.05 27.95
C LEU A 110 1.31 3.10 28.10
N ASP A 111 1.82 3.71 29.17
CA ASP A 111 3.26 3.74 29.48
C ASP A 111 3.81 2.32 29.73
N PHE A 112 3.06 1.48 30.46
CA PHE A 112 3.38 0.06 30.61
C PHE A 112 3.44 -0.67 29.25
N LEU A 113 2.47 -0.43 28.36
CA LEU A 113 2.47 -1.02 27.02
C LEU A 113 3.66 -0.56 26.17
N ILE A 114 4.07 0.70 26.26
CA ILE A 114 5.29 1.20 25.59
C ILE A 114 6.50 0.37 26.03
N VAL A 115 6.68 0.17 27.34
CA VAL A 115 7.79 -0.64 27.87
C VAL A 115 7.70 -2.09 27.40
N CYS A 116 6.51 -2.72 27.47
CA CYS A 116 6.32 -4.09 26.99
C CYS A 116 6.66 -4.25 25.51
N PHE A 117 6.18 -3.34 24.64
CA PHE A 117 6.49 -3.41 23.22
C PHE A 117 7.95 -3.09 22.92
N ALA A 118 8.58 -2.18 23.67
CA ALA A 118 10.01 -1.92 23.55
C ALA A 118 10.85 -3.15 23.90
N LEU A 119 10.52 -3.84 24.99
CA LEU A 119 11.18 -5.09 25.35
C LEU A 119 10.99 -6.17 24.28
N LEU A 120 9.78 -6.30 23.72
CA LEU A 120 9.54 -7.23 22.60
C LEU A 120 10.40 -6.86 21.38
N VAL A 121 10.43 -5.60 20.97
CA VAL A 121 11.23 -5.13 19.83
C VAL A 121 12.72 -5.44 20.04
N VAL A 122 13.25 -5.20 21.25
CA VAL A 122 14.67 -5.38 21.56
C VAL A 122 15.05 -6.86 21.66
N PHE A 123 14.23 -7.68 22.33
CA PHE A 123 14.63 -9.02 22.73
C PHE A 123 14.11 -10.14 21.83
N ILE A 124 13.07 -9.91 21.00
CA ILE A 124 12.42 -10.99 20.24
C ILE A 124 13.40 -11.76 19.37
N TRP A 125 14.36 -11.11 18.73
CA TRP A 125 15.29 -11.77 17.81
C TRP A 125 16.51 -12.41 18.49
N THR A 126 16.74 -12.16 19.78
CA THR A 126 17.93 -12.63 20.49
C THR A 126 18.09 -14.16 20.50
N PRO A 127 17.02 -14.99 20.59
CA PRO A 127 17.17 -16.45 20.57
C PRO A 127 17.62 -17.03 19.23
N LEU A 128 17.43 -16.29 18.12
CA LEU A 128 17.78 -16.73 16.77
C LEU A 128 19.05 -16.07 16.23
N SER A 129 19.57 -15.07 16.95
CA SER A 129 20.71 -14.27 16.50
C SER A 129 22.03 -15.01 16.67
N LYS A 130 22.94 -14.85 15.69
CA LYS A 130 24.33 -15.29 15.84
C LYS A 130 25.13 -14.39 16.78
N ASN A 131 24.72 -13.13 16.91
CA ASN A 131 25.32 -12.15 17.81
C ASN A 131 24.22 -11.40 18.57
N PRO A 132 23.73 -11.95 19.70
CA PRO A 132 22.61 -11.37 20.43
C PRO A 132 22.93 -9.96 20.96
N TYR A 133 24.19 -9.66 21.29
CA TYR A 133 24.59 -8.32 21.72
C TYR A 133 24.43 -7.28 20.60
N LEU A 134 24.89 -7.60 19.39
CA LEU A 134 24.70 -6.72 18.23
C LEU A 134 23.22 -6.53 17.91
N THR A 135 22.41 -7.60 17.99
CA THR A 135 20.95 -7.54 17.83
C THR A 135 20.32 -6.58 18.83
N ILE A 136 20.66 -6.70 20.11
CA ILE A 136 20.14 -5.84 21.17
C ILE A 136 20.55 -4.39 20.91
N ILE A 137 21.81 -4.13 20.55
CA ILE A 137 22.30 -2.77 20.25
C ILE A 137 21.50 -2.16 19.09
N ILE A 138 21.39 -2.87 17.96
CA ILE A 138 20.65 -2.37 16.78
C ILE A 138 19.17 -2.16 17.13
N ALA A 139 18.52 -3.14 17.75
CA ALA A 139 17.09 -3.06 18.07
C ALA A 139 16.78 -1.98 19.12
N SER A 140 17.71 -1.68 20.04
CA SER A 140 17.55 -0.64 21.06
C SER A 140 17.50 0.77 20.47
N PHE A 141 18.06 0.99 19.27
CA PHE A 141 17.89 2.26 18.58
C PHE A 141 16.43 2.58 18.26
N ALA A 142 15.52 1.60 18.23
CA ALA A 142 14.13 1.81 17.87
C ALA A 142 13.34 2.60 18.93
N PRO A 143 13.26 2.13 20.19
CA PRO A 143 12.64 2.93 21.26
C PRO A 143 13.38 4.25 21.48
N ILE A 144 14.72 4.25 21.41
CA ILE A 144 15.52 5.47 21.55
C ILE A 144 15.13 6.49 20.48
N ALA A 145 15.12 6.10 19.20
CA ALA A 145 14.76 6.98 18.10
C ALA A 145 13.33 7.52 18.25
N GLY A 146 12.36 6.67 18.62
CA GLY A 146 10.99 7.11 18.88
C GLY A 146 10.91 8.18 19.96
N ILE A 147 11.65 8.00 21.07
CA ILE A 147 11.72 8.98 22.16
C ILE A 147 12.40 10.26 21.67
N LEU A 148 13.59 10.19 21.07
CA LEU A 148 14.31 11.37 20.57
C LEU A 148 13.48 12.17 19.56
N TYR A 149 12.69 11.47 18.74
CA TYR A 149 11.83 12.06 17.74
C TYR A 149 10.69 12.90 18.34
N SER A 150 10.05 12.40 19.39
CA SER A 150 8.81 12.99 19.93
C SER A 150 8.98 13.74 21.24
N HIS A 151 9.99 13.41 22.04
CA HIS A 151 10.21 14.00 23.36
C HIS A 151 10.48 15.50 23.29
N ARG A 152 9.79 16.29 24.12
CA ARG A 152 9.78 17.77 24.08
C ARG A 152 11.16 18.44 24.09
N LEU A 153 12.11 17.91 24.85
CA LEU A 153 13.47 18.49 24.95
C LEU A 153 14.28 18.41 23.65
N ILE A 154 14.07 17.35 22.85
CA ILE A 154 14.89 17.06 21.67
C ILE A 154 14.09 17.29 20.41
N ARG A 155 12.92 16.62 20.35
CA ARG A 155 11.86 16.74 19.33
C ARG A 155 12.43 16.80 17.93
N LEU A 156 13.15 15.74 17.51
CA LEU A 156 13.85 15.70 16.21
C LEU A 156 12.91 16.00 15.03
N LYS A 157 11.61 15.71 15.16
CA LYS A 157 10.60 16.02 14.15
C LYS A 157 10.50 17.51 13.77
N GLU A 158 10.98 18.42 14.63
CA GLU A 158 11.01 19.87 14.40
C GLU A 158 12.40 20.40 13.97
N ARG A 159 13.37 19.50 13.72
CA ARG A 159 14.76 19.87 13.38
C ARG A 159 14.99 19.99 11.87
N GLY A 160 13.99 20.49 11.14
CA GLY A 160 14.07 20.69 9.69
C GLY A 160 14.39 19.39 8.94
N PHE A 161 15.36 19.43 8.01
CA PHE A 161 15.67 18.27 7.17
C PHE A 161 16.13 17.04 7.97
N TRP A 162 16.73 17.24 9.15
CA TRP A 162 17.11 16.15 10.04
C TRP A 162 15.92 15.30 10.48
N ALA A 163 14.72 15.89 10.60
CA ALA A 163 13.49 15.14 10.86
C ALA A 163 13.26 14.06 9.80
N ALA A 164 13.36 14.43 8.51
CA ALA A 164 13.14 13.51 7.39
C ALA A 164 14.24 12.44 7.29
N LEU A 165 15.48 12.79 7.64
CA LEU A 165 16.59 11.84 7.72
C LEU A 165 16.34 10.81 8.83
N THR A 166 16.00 11.27 10.04
CA THR A 166 15.71 10.38 11.18
C THR A 166 14.49 9.52 10.92
N ASP A 167 13.41 10.10 10.38
CA ASP A 167 12.20 9.37 10.00
C ASP A 167 12.49 8.25 9.01
N SER A 168 13.28 8.54 7.97
CA SER A 168 13.58 7.53 6.96
C SER A 168 14.45 6.39 7.51
N VAL A 169 15.40 6.68 8.42
CA VAL A 169 16.16 5.63 9.11
C VAL A 169 15.25 4.79 10.00
N TYR A 170 14.51 5.42 10.92
CA TYR A 170 13.75 4.64 11.90
C TYR A 170 12.62 3.86 11.23
N VAL A 171 11.91 4.43 10.24
CA VAL A 171 10.77 3.74 9.62
C VAL A 171 11.22 2.65 8.65
N PHE A 172 12.22 2.89 7.80
CA PHE A 172 12.56 1.97 6.71
C PHE A 172 13.78 1.10 6.99
N VAL A 173 14.81 1.67 7.61
CA VAL A 173 16.10 0.97 7.79
C VAL A 173 16.03 0.08 9.01
N LEU A 174 15.63 0.64 10.15
CA LEU A 174 15.81 0.00 11.44
C LEU A 174 15.06 -1.33 11.61
N PRO A 175 13.79 -1.48 11.16
CA PRO A 175 13.09 -2.76 11.21
C PRO A 175 13.79 -3.86 10.40
N SER A 176 14.49 -3.49 9.32
CA SER A 176 15.19 -4.42 8.44
C SER A 176 16.63 -4.69 8.92
N ALA A 177 17.29 -3.69 9.51
CA ALA A 177 18.66 -3.77 9.99
C ALA A 177 18.86 -4.82 11.10
N VAL A 178 17.84 -5.05 11.93
CA VAL A 178 17.87 -6.11 12.95
C VAL A 178 18.13 -7.49 12.32
N LEU A 179 17.65 -7.72 11.10
CA LEU A 179 17.82 -9.00 10.40
C LEU A 179 19.28 -9.23 9.93
N ILE A 180 20.11 -8.19 9.86
CA ILE A 180 21.56 -8.32 9.61
C ILE A 180 22.21 -9.16 10.70
N SER A 181 21.82 -8.91 11.95
CA SER A 181 22.41 -9.57 13.12
C SER A 181 22.07 -11.06 13.24
N ILE A 182 21.06 -11.54 12.51
CA ILE A 182 20.66 -12.95 12.45
C ILE A 182 21.63 -13.77 11.56
N GLY A 183 22.53 -13.09 10.84
CA GLY A 183 23.77 -13.68 10.35
C GLY A 183 23.66 -14.30 8.95
N SER A 184 23.18 -13.53 7.98
CA SER A 184 23.35 -13.92 6.57
C SER A 184 24.84 -13.88 6.17
N LYS A 185 25.25 -14.69 5.19
CA LYS A 185 26.60 -14.61 4.57
C LYS A 185 26.82 -13.33 3.75
N SER A 186 25.84 -12.43 3.72
CA SER A 186 25.77 -11.31 2.79
C SER A 186 25.61 -9.97 3.52
N GLU A 187 26.36 -9.77 4.61
CA GLU A 187 26.32 -8.55 5.43
C GLU A 187 26.49 -7.28 4.58
N PHE A 188 27.40 -7.28 3.60
CA PHE A 188 27.59 -6.17 2.68
C PHE A 188 26.36 -5.89 1.81
N VAL A 189 25.68 -6.94 1.34
CA VAL A 189 24.44 -6.82 0.55
C VAL A 189 23.32 -6.25 1.42
N LEU A 190 23.18 -6.73 2.66
CA LEU A 190 22.17 -6.23 3.58
C LEU A 190 22.44 -4.78 4.01
N PHE A 191 23.71 -4.40 4.19
CA PHE A 191 24.09 -3.01 4.42
C PHE A 191 23.74 -2.13 3.21
N GLY A 192 24.09 -2.56 1.99
CA GLY A 192 23.70 -1.87 0.76
C GLY A 192 22.19 -1.74 0.61
N ALA A 193 21.44 -2.78 0.99
CA ALA A 193 19.99 -2.76 1.00
C ALA A 193 19.44 -1.78 2.06
N CYS A 194 20.04 -1.70 3.25
CA CYS A 194 19.69 -0.70 4.26
C CYS A 194 19.94 0.73 3.76
N MET A 195 21.08 0.98 3.10
CA MET A 195 21.37 2.27 2.48
C MET A 195 20.36 2.63 1.38
N PHE A 196 20.00 1.65 0.54
CA PHE A 196 18.95 1.83 -0.45
C PHE A 196 17.60 2.14 0.19
N LEU A 197 17.20 1.41 1.25
CA LEU A 197 15.96 1.66 1.99
C LEU A 197 15.94 3.05 2.64
N TRP A 198 17.09 3.54 3.10
CA TRP A 198 17.20 4.88 3.64
C TRP A 198 16.90 5.94 2.57
N ILE A 199 17.59 5.85 1.42
CA ILE A 199 17.39 6.76 0.28
C ILE A 199 15.96 6.65 -0.26
N TYR A 200 15.41 5.43 -0.30
CA TYR A 200 14.02 5.15 -0.64
C TYR A 200 13.04 5.80 0.33
N GLY A 201 13.35 5.77 1.63
CA GLY A 201 12.50 6.31 2.68
C GLY A 201 12.39 7.83 2.67
N LEU A 202 13.45 8.53 2.26
CA LEU A 202 13.49 10.00 2.25
C LEU A 202 12.34 10.68 1.49
N PRO A 203 12.08 10.38 0.20
CA PRO A 203 10.98 11.00 -0.52
C PRO A 203 9.62 10.63 0.06
N ASN A 204 9.48 9.46 0.70
CA ASN A 204 8.26 9.07 1.40
C ASN A 204 8.03 9.92 2.66
N MET A 205 9.08 10.19 3.44
CA MET A 205 8.98 10.98 4.67
C MET A 205 8.83 12.47 4.39
N LEU A 206 9.54 12.99 3.40
CA LEU A 206 9.33 14.36 2.93
C LEU A 206 7.91 14.56 2.40
N TYR A 207 7.36 13.55 1.72
CA TYR A 207 5.96 13.58 1.29
C TYR A 207 5.01 13.59 2.49
N HIS A 208 5.25 12.74 3.49
CA HIS A 208 4.46 12.71 4.71
C HIS A 208 4.42 14.08 5.41
N HIS A 209 5.58 14.73 5.56
CA HIS A 209 5.64 16.08 6.15
C HIS A 209 4.88 17.12 5.33
N LEU A 210 4.81 16.98 4.00
CA LEU A 210 4.00 17.85 3.15
C LEU A 210 2.50 17.54 3.24
N ALA A 211 2.13 16.28 3.42
CA ALA A 211 0.73 15.88 3.58
C ALA A 211 0.15 16.35 4.92
N ASP A 212 1.00 16.48 5.94
CA ASP A 212 0.62 16.96 7.28
C ASP A 212 0.61 18.49 7.42
N LEU A 213 0.88 19.25 6.34
CA LEU A 213 0.97 20.71 6.37
C LEU A 213 -0.18 21.41 7.13
N ASP A 214 -1.43 21.09 6.77
CA ASP A 214 -2.61 21.71 7.39
C ASP A 214 -2.68 21.40 8.90
N HIS A 215 -2.29 20.20 9.32
CA HIS A 215 -2.29 19.80 10.73
C HIS A 215 -1.11 20.42 11.50
N ASP A 216 0.05 20.53 10.86
CA ASP A 216 1.24 21.15 11.42
C ASP A 216 1.04 22.66 11.61
N GLU A 217 0.26 23.32 10.74
CA GLU A 217 -0.16 24.71 10.90
C GLU A 217 -1.05 24.88 12.13
N LEU A 218 -2.07 24.03 12.30
CA LEU A 218 -2.99 24.08 13.44
C LEU A 218 -2.29 23.79 14.78
N SER A 219 -1.40 22.80 14.81
CA SER A 219 -0.67 22.39 16.02
C SER A 219 0.58 23.24 16.30
N ASN A 220 0.89 24.19 15.42
CA ASN A 220 2.12 24.96 15.40
C ASN A 220 3.42 24.13 15.40
N THR A 221 3.38 22.89 14.90
CA THR A 221 4.55 22.02 14.77
C THR A 221 5.42 22.50 13.61
N ARG A 222 6.75 22.62 13.81
CA ARG A 222 7.70 23.14 12.80
C ARG A 222 8.38 22.02 12.02
N THR A 223 7.61 21.22 11.29
CA THR A 223 8.17 20.17 10.42
C THR A 223 8.92 20.76 9.23
N PHE A 224 9.71 19.93 8.54
CA PHE A 224 10.40 20.35 7.32
C PHE A 224 9.43 20.71 6.19
N GLY A 225 8.34 19.95 6.06
CA GLY A 225 7.29 20.20 5.08
C GLY A 225 6.71 21.60 5.24
N ARG A 226 6.37 21.99 6.48
CA ARG A 226 5.86 23.34 6.81
C ARG A 226 6.89 24.44 6.63
N SER A 227 8.12 24.20 7.08
CA SER A 227 9.16 25.23 7.07
C SER A 227 9.71 25.50 5.66
N TYR A 228 9.78 24.46 4.81
CA TYR A 228 10.39 24.52 3.48
C TYR A 228 9.60 23.68 2.45
N PRO A 229 8.35 24.06 2.12
CA PRO A 229 7.49 23.24 1.27
C PRO A 229 8.03 23.06 -0.16
N GLU A 230 8.55 24.12 -0.77
CA GLU A 230 9.09 24.06 -2.13
C GLU A 230 10.40 23.26 -2.21
N LEU A 231 11.26 23.39 -1.20
CA LEU A 231 12.47 22.57 -1.10
C LEU A 231 12.11 21.09 -0.89
N SER A 232 11.11 20.79 -0.06
CA SER A 232 10.59 19.43 0.12
C SER A 232 10.12 18.83 -1.21
N LYS A 233 9.32 19.56 -1.99
CA LYS A 233 8.90 19.12 -3.34
C LYS A 233 10.07 18.87 -4.27
N LYS A 234 11.10 19.74 -4.25
CA LYS A 234 12.31 19.56 -5.07
C LYS A 234 13.09 18.32 -4.64
N LEU A 235 13.31 18.12 -3.35
CA LEU A 235 14.03 16.97 -2.81
C LEU A 235 13.29 15.66 -3.07
N ILE A 236 11.95 15.64 -2.95
CA ILE A 236 11.14 14.49 -3.33
C ILE A 236 11.42 14.10 -4.79
N LYS A 237 11.41 15.06 -5.73
CA LYS A 237 11.72 14.77 -7.14
C LYS A 237 13.13 14.23 -7.33
N VAL A 238 14.13 14.83 -6.69
CA VAL A 238 15.53 14.41 -6.78
C VAL A 238 15.72 12.99 -6.23
N PHE A 239 15.28 12.72 -5.01
CA PHE A 239 15.42 11.39 -4.42
C PHE A 239 14.57 10.35 -5.15
N SER A 240 13.39 10.70 -5.65
CA SER A 240 12.58 9.81 -6.50
C SER A 240 13.32 9.43 -7.79
N LEU A 241 14.02 10.39 -8.40
CA LEU A 241 14.84 10.13 -9.59
C LEU A 241 16.01 9.21 -9.25
N ILE A 242 16.75 9.49 -8.16
CA ILE A 242 17.86 8.64 -7.70
C ILE A 242 17.37 7.20 -7.50
N VAL A 243 16.27 7.00 -6.77
CA VAL A 243 15.74 5.65 -6.53
C VAL A 243 15.28 4.99 -7.83
N SER A 244 14.62 5.73 -8.72
CA SER A 244 14.20 5.21 -10.02
C SER A 244 15.40 4.74 -10.84
N LEU A 245 16.48 5.53 -10.89
CA LEU A 245 17.72 5.16 -11.58
C LEU A 245 18.39 3.95 -10.94
N SER A 246 18.45 3.88 -9.61
CA SER A 246 18.99 2.71 -8.90
C SER A 246 18.19 1.43 -9.20
N ILE A 247 16.87 1.51 -9.25
CA ILE A 247 16.01 0.39 -9.62
C ILE A 247 16.22 -0.01 -11.08
N LEU A 248 16.30 0.94 -12.00
CA LEU A 248 16.55 0.66 -13.41
C LEU A 248 17.91 -0.02 -13.62
N LEU A 249 18.96 0.42 -12.92
CA LEU A 249 20.26 -0.23 -12.94
C LEU A 249 20.21 -1.64 -12.37
N ALA A 250 19.53 -1.83 -11.23
CA ALA A 250 19.33 -3.16 -10.65
C ALA A 250 18.59 -4.08 -11.62
N LEU A 251 17.50 -3.61 -12.23
CA LEU A 251 16.72 -4.34 -13.22
C LEU A 251 17.54 -4.68 -14.46
N GLY A 252 18.34 -3.74 -14.98
CA GLY A 252 19.24 -3.99 -16.10
C GLY A 252 20.24 -5.08 -15.77
N TYR A 253 20.87 -5.00 -14.59
CA TYR A 253 21.79 -6.02 -14.11
C TYR A 253 21.15 -7.41 -14.01
N GLY A 254 19.97 -7.53 -13.37
CA GLY A 254 19.33 -8.84 -13.31
C GLY A 254 18.79 -9.31 -14.64
N THR A 255 18.32 -8.42 -15.51
CA THR A 255 17.94 -8.81 -16.87
C THR A 255 19.12 -9.46 -17.58
N LEU A 256 20.31 -8.84 -17.51
CA LEU A 256 21.54 -9.40 -18.08
C LEU A 256 21.94 -10.74 -17.44
N LYS A 257 21.75 -10.88 -16.12
CA LYS A 257 22.05 -12.13 -15.39
C LYS A 257 21.03 -13.24 -15.60
N PHE A 258 19.80 -12.90 -15.98
CA PHE A 258 18.68 -13.83 -16.15
C PHE A 258 18.17 -13.88 -17.60
N LEU A 259 19.02 -13.51 -18.58
CA LEU A 259 18.69 -13.61 -20.01
C LEU A 259 18.31 -15.04 -20.42
N ASP A 260 18.84 -16.03 -19.72
CA ASP A 260 18.53 -17.46 -19.87
C ASP A 260 17.14 -17.84 -19.34
N ARG A 261 16.42 -16.93 -18.66
CA ARG A 261 15.15 -17.17 -17.98
C ARG A 261 14.06 -16.20 -18.45
N PRO A 262 13.43 -16.45 -19.62
CA PRO A 262 12.51 -15.51 -20.27
C PRO A 262 11.26 -15.16 -19.45
N TYR A 263 10.85 -15.99 -18.49
CA TYR A 263 9.71 -15.70 -17.61
C TYR A 263 10.00 -14.56 -16.63
N VAL A 264 11.25 -14.39 -16.18
CA VAL A 264 11.70 -13.28 -15.32
C VAL A 264 11.50 -11.95 -16.05
N PHE A 265 11.91 -11.93 -17.31
CA PHE A 265 11.69 -10.80 -18.20
C PHE A 265 10.20 -10.51 -18.35
N CYS A 266 9.36 -11.52 -18.56
CA CYS A 266 7.90 -11.35 -18.68
C CYS A 266 7.25 -10.78 -17.42
N ILE A 267 7.70 -11.21 -16.22
CA ILE A 267 7.20 -10.67 -14.95
C ILE A 267 7.63 -9.21 -14.78
N VAL A 268 8.91 -8.90 -14.96
CA VAL A 268 9.44 -7.54 -14.84
C VAL A 268 8.78 -6.61 -15.86
N PHE A 269 8.69 -7.03 -17.12
CA PHE A 269 8.09 -6.26 -18.20
C PHE A 269 6.57 -6.10 -18.02
N GLY A 270 5.86 -7.15 -17.60
CA GLY A 270 4.44 -7.08 -17.29
C GLY A 270 4.14 -6.12 -16.14
N LEU A 271 4.98 -6.10 -15.10
CA LEU A 271 4.91 -5.15 -14.00
C LEU A 271 5.16 -3.70 -14.49
N LEU A 272 6.14 -3.47 -15.37
CA LEU A 272 6.41 -2.16 -15.98
C LEU A 272 5.23 -1.67 -16.86
N ILE A 273 4.71 -2.53 -17.73
CA ILE A 273 3.53 -2.22 -18.57
C ILE A 273 2.33 -1.88 -17.68
N TRP A 274 2.09 -2.68 -16.64
CA TRP A 274 1.00 -2.44 -15.69
C TRP A 274 1.09 -1.04 -15.08
N THR A 275 2.30 -0.53 -14.79
CA THR A 275 2.40 0.85 -14.29
C THR A 275 2.05 1.92 -15.29
N GLU A 276 2.52 1.82 -16.52
CA GLU A 276 2.15 2.81 -17.54
C GLU A 276 0.65 2.72 -17.86
N PHE A 277 0.05 1.53 -17.82
CA PHE A 277 -1.40 1.40 -17.97
C PHE A 277 -2.19 2.00 -16.78
N SER A 278 -1.66 1.86 -15.56
CA SER A 278 -2.25 2.47 -14.36
C SER A 278 -2.14 4.00 -14.34
N ARG A 279 -1.28 4.59 -15.17
CA ARG A 279 -1.10 6.04 -15.32
C ARG A 279 -2.30 6.71 -15.99
N ASP A 280 -2.90 6.05 -16.99
CA ASP A 280 -3.94 6.64 -17.85
C ASP A 280 -5.35 6.65 -17.23
N THR A 281 -5.57 5.90 -16.15
CA THR A 281 -6.90 5.76 -15.56
C THR A 281 -7.28 6.85 -14.54
N ARG A 282 -6.49 7.93 -14.37
CA ARG A 282 -6.77 8.93 -13.30
C ARG A 282 -6.65 10.40 -13.68
N SER A 283 -7.57 11.16 -13.06
CA SER A 283 -7.74 12.61 -13.18
C SER A 283 -6.46 13.38 -12.86
N LYS A 284 -6.24 14.50 -13.56
CA LYS A 284 -5.12 15.46 -13.46
C LYS A 284 -4.75 15.97 -12.04
N HIS A 285 -5.47 15.59 -10.98
CA HIS A 285 -5.43 16.23 -9.66
C HIS A 285 -4.59 15.54 -8.58
N SER A 286 -3.85 14.46 -8.86
CA SER A 286 -2.96 13.90 -7.82
C SER A 286 -1.68 13.30 -8.40
N TYR A 287 -0.76 14.16 -8.85
CA TYR A 287 0.65 13.83 -9.10
C TYR A 287 1.26 13.02 -7.93
N LEU A 288 0.76 13.25 -6.72
CA LEU A 288 1.16 12.63 -5.46
C LEU A 288 0.75 11.15 -5.35
N LEU A 289 -0.47 10.80 -5.79
CA LEU A 289 -0.94 9.41 -5.85
C LEU A 289 -0.22 8.60 -6.94
N TRP A 290 0.25 9.29 -7.99
CA TRP A 290 1.06 8.70 -9.06
C TRP A 290 2.46 8.33 -8.55
N ILE A 291 3.10 9.21 -7.77
CA ILE A 291 4.35 8.92 -7.06
C ILE A 291 4.17 7.63 -6.25
N HIS A 292 3.18 7.55 -5.35
CA HIS A 292 2.90 6.32 -4.57
C HIS A 292 2.68 5.04 -5.38
N THR A 293 2.05 5.16 -6.55
CA THR A 293 1.77 4.02 -7.45
C THR A 293 3.05 3.51 -8.11
N LYS A 294 3.98 4.40 -8.49
CA LYS A 294 5.32 4.03 -8.94
C LYS A 294 6.15 3.36 -7.83
N TRP A 295 6.02 3.83 -6.60
CA TRP A 295 6.70 3.23 -5.45
C TRP A 295 6.16 1.84 -5.07
N PHE A 296 4.89 1.54 -5.38
CA PHE A 296 4.32 0.19 -5.28
C PHE A 296 4.92 -0.76 -6.30
N LEU A 297 5.16 -0.29 -7.54
CA LEU A 297 5.85 -1.09 -8.55
C LEU A 297 7.29 -1.37 -8.17
N ALA A 298 8.04 -0.36 -7.74
CA ALA A 298 9.41 -0.51 -7.26
C ALA A 298 9.51 -1.64 -6.23
N ARG A 299 8.53 -1.73 -5.32
CA ARG A 299 8.42 -2.80 -4.31
C ARG A 299 8.19 -4.18 -4.92
N GLN A 300 7.22 -4.31 -5.82
CA GLN A 300 6.91 -5.59 -6.47
C GLN A 300 8.02 -6.05 -7.40
N VAL A 301 8.72 -5.11 -8.03
CA VAL A 301 9.84 -5.39 -8.92
C VAL A 301 11.09 -5.77 -8.14
N LEU A 302 11.39 -5.11 -7.00
CA LEU A 302 12.46 -5.57 -6.10
C LEU A 302 12.16 -7.00 -5.61
N LEU A 303 10.93 -7.24 -5.14
CA LEU A 303 10.49 -8.55 -4.68
C LEU A 303 10.60 -9.60 -5.78
N ALA A 304 10.12 -9.30 -6.99
CA ALA A 304 10.21 -10.18 -8.16
C ALA A 304 11.67 -10.44 -8.55
N PHE A 305 12.51 -9.40 -8.56
CA PHE A 305 13.93 -9.52 -8.85
C PHE A 305 14.64 -10.47 -7.88
N PHE A 306 14.36 -10.35 -6.58
CA PHE A 306 14.92 -11.24 -5.57
C PHE A 306 14.39 -12.68 -5.67
N LEU A 307 13.09 -12.85 -5.94
CA LEU A 307 12.48 -14.16 -6.19
C LEU A 307 13.06 -14.83 -7.45
N CYS A 308 13.43 -14.04 -8.46
CA CYS A 308 14.06 -14.54 -9.69
C CYS A 308 15.54 -14.89 -9.50
N TYR A 309 16.24 -14.24 -8.56
CA TYR A 309 17.64 -14.51 -8.26
C TYR A 309 17.87 -15.89 -7.63
N THR A 310 16.86 -16.50 -7.02
CA THR A 310 17.09 -17.53 -5.99
C THR A 310 16.27 -18.80 -6.13
N TRP A 311 15.65 -19.04 -7.30
CA TRP A 311 14.68 -20.11 -7.57
C TRP A 311 14.86 -21.40 -6.73
N MET A 312 14.20 -21.42 -5.56
CA MET A 312 13.99 -22.56 -4.68
C MET A 312 12.49 -22.64 -4.37
N GLU A 313 11.95 -23.83 -4.14
CA GLU A 313 10.52 -24.04 -3.92
C GLU A 313 9.95 -23.22 -2.76
N GLU A 314 10.77 -22.82 -1.77
CA GLU A 314 10.34 -21.97 -0.65
C GLU A 314 9.98 -20.53 -1.08
N ALA A 315 10.49 -20.07 -2.23
CA ALA A 315 10.17 -18.74 -2.78
C ALA A 315 8.67 -18.60 -3.12
N TYR A 316 7.98 -19.70 -3.44
CA TYR A 316 6.53 -19.69 -3.68
C TYR A 316 5.72 -19.46 -2.41
N VAL A 317 6.21 -19.92 -1.25
CA VAL A 317 5.55 -19.69 0.05
C VAL A 317 5.68 -18.23 0.45
N LEU A 318 6.87 -17.63 0.26
CA LEU A 318 7.09 -16.20 0.52
C LEU A 318 6.31 -15.30 -0.46
N PHE A 319 6.26 -15.66 -1.73
CA PHE A 319 5.46 -14.94 -2.73
C PHE A 319 3.96 -15.08 -2.46
N GLY A 320 3.48 -16.29 -2.15
CA GLY A 320 2.09 -16.56 -1.78
C GLY A 320 1.68 -15.82 -0.50
N ALA A 321 2.53 -15.83 0.53
CA ALA A 321 2.31 -15.06 1.77
C ALA A 321 2.31 -13.54 1.50
N GLY A 322 3.21 -13.05 0.65
CA GLY A 322 3.23 -11.66 0.21
C GLY A 322 1.96 -11.26 -0.54
N ILE A 323 1.46 -12.11 -1.44
CA ILE A 323 0.19 -11.91 -2.13
C ILE A 323 -0.98 -11.98 -1.15
N ILE A 324 -0.99 -12.86 -0.15
CA ILE A 324 -2.12 -12.96 0.79
C ILE A 324 -2.13 -11.75 1.74
N LEU A 325 -0.98 -11.37 2.29
CA LEU A 325 -0.84 -10.29 3.27
C LEU A 325 -1.01 -8.90 2.64
N PHE A 326 -0.56 -8.71 1.39
CA PHE A 326 -0.59 -7.42 0.71
C PHE A 326 -1.54 -7.40 -0.50
N GLY A 327 -2.20 -8.53 -0.78
CA GLY A 327 -3.14 -8.71 -1.87
C GLY A 327 -4.38 -7.86 -1.73
N GLN A 328 -4.71 -7.34 -0.55
CA GLN A 328 -5.82 -6.39 -0.42
C GLN A 328 -5.64 -5.18 -1.34
N LEU A 329 -4.43 -4.60 -1.42
CA LEU A 329 -4.15 -3.48 -2.35
C LEU A 329 -4.20 -3.91 -3.81
N PHE A 330 -3.78 -5.15 -4.11
CA PHE A 330 -3.89 -5.74 -5.44
C PHE A 330 -5.35 -5.98 -5.83
N TRP A 331 -6.16 -6.52 -4.92
CA TRP A 331 -7.59 -6.81 -5.09
C TRP A 331 -8.39 -5.52 -5.22
N TRP A 332 -8.13 -4.50 -4.41
CA TRP A 332 -8.75 -3.18 -4.56
C TRP A 332 -8.41 -2.53 -5.89
N ARG A 333 -7.18 -2.71 -6.40
CA ARG A 333 -6.78 -2.22 -7.73
C ARG A 333 -7.39 -3.05 -8.86
N LEU A 334 -7.53 -4.35 -8.69
CA LEU A 334 -8.18 -5.25 -9.63
C LEU A 334 -9.68 -4.96 -9.71
N VAL A 335 -10.33 -4.73 -8.57
CA VAL A 335 -11.71 -4.25 -8.46
C VAL A 335 -11.85 -2.83 -9.04
N SER A 336 -10.88 -1.93 -8.82
CA SER A 336 -10.87 -0.60 -9.44
C SER A 336 -10.69 -0.69 -10.97
N LEU A 337 -9.85 -1.58 -11.48
CA LEU A 337 -9.67 -1.82 -12.90
C LEU A 337 -10.95 -2.41 -13.51
N TYR A 338 -11.51 -3.43 -12.84
CA TYR A 338 -12.77 -4.05 -13.20
C TYR A 338 -13.90 -3.02 -13.23
N THR A 339 -14.04 -2.18 -12.21
CA THR A 339 -15.09 -1.15 -12.17
C THR A 339 -14.86 -0.04 -13.20
N ASN A 340 -13.62 0.40 -13.43
CA ASN A 340 -13.35 1.49 -14.37
C ASN A 340 -13.29 1.05 -15.84
N ILE A 341 -13.00 -0.21 -16.15
CA ILE A 341 -12.95 -0.72 -17.54
C ILE A 341 -14.22 -1.50 -17.87
N LEU A 342 -14.63 -2.44 -17.00
CA LEU A 342 -15.77 -3.29 -17.29
C LEU A 342 -17.08 -2.52 -17.19
N MET A 343 -17.27 -1.61 -16.23
CA MET A 343 -18.56 -0.90 -16.12
C MET A 343 -18.84 0.01 -17.31
N PRO A 344 -17.89 0.80 -17.85
CA PRO A 344 -18.11 1.52 -19.11
C PRO A 344 -18.36 0.59 -20.30
N THR A 345 -17.65 -0.53 -20.38
CA THR A 345 -17.82 -1.53 -21.44
C THR A 345 -19.21 -2.17 -21.39
N LEU A 346 -19.67 -2.57 -20.20
CA LEU A 346 -21.02 -3.09 -19.98
C LEU A 346 -22.10 -2.05 -20.27
N ARG A 347 -21.87 -0.76 -19.94
CA ARG A 347 -22.80 0.32 -20.34
C ARG A 347 -22.85 0.49 -21.85
N LEU A 348 -21.72 0.37 -22.55
CA LEU A 348 -21.65 0.43 -24.01
C LEU A 348 -22.40 -0.75 -24.64
N ILE A 349 -22.14 -1.97 -24.17
CA ILE A 349 -22.86 -3.19 -24.60
C ILE A 349 -24.36 -3.04 -24.36
N ARG A 350 -24.78 -2.52 -23.20
CA ARG A 350 -26.20 -2.27 -22.90
C ARG A 350 -26.81 -1.25 -23.86
N LYS A 351 -26.10 -0.18 -24.20
CA LYS A 351 -26.55 0.80 -25.21
C LYS A 351 -26.71 0.16 -26.59
N LEU A 352 -25.72 -0.63 -27.02
CA LEU A 352 -25.76 -1.38 -28.29
C LEU A 352 -26.93 -2.36 -28.33
N TYR A 353 -27.15 -3.11 -27.24
CA TYR A 353 -28.29 -4.02 -27.11
C TYR A 353 -29.63 -3.29 -27.29
N PHE A 354 -29.82 -2.12 -26.66
CA PHE A 354 -31.04 -1.34 -26.85
C PHE A 354 -31.20 -0.79 -28.27
N LEU A 355 -30.11 -0.39 -28.91
CA LEU A 355 -30.09 0.03 -30.32
C LEU A 355 -30.51 -1.10 -31.25
N ILE A 356 -29.90 -2.28 -31.10
CA ILE A 356 -30.22 -3.49 -31.88
C ILE A 356 -31.67 -3.90 -31.65
N ARG A 357 -32.14 -3.92 -30.39
CA ARG A 357 -33.53 -4.25 -30.04
C ARG A 357 -34.53 -3.25 -30.63
N LYS A 358 -34.20 -1.95 -30.65
CA LYS A 358 -35.07 -0.93 -31.26
C LYS A 358 -35.12 -1.09 -32.78
N GLY A 359 -33.98 -1.35 -33.42
CA GLY A 359 -33.88 -1.64 -34.85
C GLY A 359 -34.64 -2.91 -35.25
N SER A 360 -34.48 -4.00 -34.50
CA SER A 360 -35.17 -5.26 -34.77
C SER A 360 -36.68 -5.14 -34.54
N SER A 361 -37.12 -4.43 -33.50
CA SER A 361 -38.54 -4.13 -33.28
C SER A 361 -39.14 -3.32 -34.43
N LEU A 362 -38.42 -2.31 -34.95
CA LEU A 362 -38.84 -1.57 -36.14
C LEU A 362 -38.94 -2.49 -37.36
N GLY A 363 -37.94 -3.33 -37.61
CA GLY A 363 -37.95 -4.30 -38.71
C GLY A 363 -39.12 -5.27 -38.62
N VAL A 364 -39.34 -5.90 -37.46
CA VAL A 364 -40.46 -6.82 -37.22
C VAL A 364 -41.80 -6.12 -37.41
N ASN A 365 -41.99 -4.94 -36.83
CA ASN A 365 -43.24 -4.18 -36.99
C ASN A 365 -43.49 -3.78 -38.45
N TYR A 366 -42.44 -3.42 -39.19
CA TYR A 366 -42.54 -3.07 -40.60
C TYR A 366 -42.87 -4.29 -41.46
N SER A 367 -42.23 -5.43 -41.22
CA SER A 367 -42.53 -6.70 -41.88
C SER A 367 -43.97 -7.16 -41.62
N ILE A 368 -44.43 -7.09 -40.37
CA ILE A 368 -45.82 -7.39 -40.02
C ILE A 368 -46.78 -6.43 -40.75
N TYR A 369 -46.49 -5.13 -40.76
CA TYR A 369 -47.30 -4.15 -41.49
C TYR A 369 -47.42 -4.48 -42.99
N TRP A 370 -46.30 -4.80 -43.66
CA TRP A 370 -46.32 -5.15 -45.08
C TRP A 370 -47.01 -6.48 -45.36
N LEU A 371 -46.86 -7.47 -44.47
CA LEU A 371 -47.59 -8.72 -44.57
C LEU A 371 -49.10 -8.48 -44.54
N PHE A 372 -49.60 -7.69 -43.60
CA PHE A 372 -51.02 -7.31 -43.54
C PHE A 372 -51.47 -6.54 -44.80
N ARG A 373 -50.62 -5.64 -45.29
CA ARG A 373 -50.89 -4.87 -46.50
C ARG A 373 -50.98 -5.76 -47.75
N LEU A 374 -50.19 -6.82 -47.84
CA LEU A 374 -50.27 -7.82 -48.92
C LEU A 374 -51.63 -8.55 -48.93
N PHE A 375 -52.23 -8.77 -47.75
CA PHE A 375 -53.58 -9.33 -47.61
C PHE A 375 -54.70 -8.28 -47.70
N GLY A 376 -54.41 -7.08 -48.23
CA GLY A 376 -55.40 -6.01 -48.40
C GLY A 376 -55.80 -5.30 -47.10
N VAL A 377 -55.11 -5.55 -45.99
CA VAL A 377 -55.40 -4.91 -44.69
C VAL A 377 -54.38 -3.81 -44.42
N ASN A 378 -54.81 -2.55 -44.51
CA ASN A 378 -53.96 -1.42 -44.15
C ASN A 378 -54.14 -1.04 -42.66
N LEU A 379 -53.21 -1.50 -41.83
CA LEU A 379 -53.22 -1.27 -40.38
C LEU A 379 -53.11 0.23 -40.00
N LYS A 380 -52.48 1.07 -40.84
CA LYS A 380 -52.34 2.51 -40.57
C LYS A 380 -53.66 3.25 -40.73
N THR A 381 -54.41 2.98 -41.80
CA THR A 381 -55.75 3.59 -41.99
C THR A 381 -56.74 3.11 -40.94
N LEU A 382 -56.59 1.88 -40.45
CA LEU A 382 -57.40 1.34 -39.35
C LEU A 382 -56.95 1.81 -37.95
N ASN A 383 -55.86 2.58 -37.86
CA ASN A 383 -55.24 3.05 -36.62
C ASN A 383 -55.12 1.95 -35.52
N THR A 384 -54.71 0.75 -35.92
CA THR A 384 -54.63 -0.42 -35.00
C THR A 384 -53.34 -1.22 -35.21
N SER A 385 -52.89 -1.92 -34.17
CA SER A 385 -51.78 -2.87 -34.29
C SER A 385 -52.26 -4.20 -34.89
N ALA A 386 -51.35 -5.03 -35.40
CA ALA A 386 -51.69 -6.36 -35.90
C ALA A 386 -52.45 -7.22 -34.85
N MET A 387 -52.02 -7.14 -33.59
CA MET A 387 -52.69 -7.82 -32.48
C MET A 387 -54.08 -7.22 -32.19
N GLY A 388 -54.22 -5.89 -32.28
CA GLY A 388 -55.50 -5.20 -32.18
C GLY A 388 -56.47 -5.61 -33.27
N TYR A 389 -55.98 -5.75 -34.51
CA TYR A 389 -56.78 -6.25 -35.64
C TYR A 389 -57.30 -7.66 -35.39
N PHE A 390 -56.44 -8.63 -35.02
CA PHE A 390 -56.88 -10.00 -34.73
C PHE A 390 -57.91 -10.06 -33.60
N ARG A 391 -57.71 -9.32 -32.51
CA ARG A 391 -58.67 -9.23 -31.41
C ARG A 391 -60.03 -8.68 -31.86
N SER A 392 -60.04 -7.69 -32.75
CA SER A 392 -61.29 -7.12 -33.27
C SER A 392 -62.07 -8.10 -34.15
N ARG A 393 -61.37 -9.01 -34.85
CA ARG A 393 -61.98 -10.05 -35.70
C ARG A 393 -62.48 -11.24 -34.92
N LEU A 394 -61.80 -11.64 -33.85
CA LEU A 394 -62.22 -12.75 -32.97
C LEU A 394 -63.44 -12.43 -32.10
N LYS A 395 -63.79 -11.14 -31.94
CA LYS A 395 -64.97 -10.69 -31.20
C LYS A 395 -66.24 -10.60 -32.05
N LYS A 396 -66.12 -10.79 -33.37
CA LYS A 396 -67.24 -10.92 -34.30
C LYS A 396 -67.41 -12.39 -34.66
#